data_AF-A0A7Y4H944-F1
#
_entry.id   AF-A0A7Y4H944-F1
#
_cell.length_a   1.000
_cell.length_b   1.000
_cell.length_c   1.000
_cell.angle_alpha   90.00
_cell.angle_beta   90.00
_cell.angle_gamma   90.00
#
_symmetry.space_group_name_H-M   'P 1'
#
loop_
_entity.id
_entity.type
_entity.pdbx_description
1 polymer ?
#
loop_
_entity_poly.entity_id
_entity_poly.type
_entity_poly.pdbx_seq_one_letter_code
_entity_poly.pdbx_strand_id
1 'polypeptide(L)'
;MSEALTIPQTDAGAIGPGKLVLVVGPSGAGKDTLLGLAQAACAEDRNVVFSRRVVTREASSAEDNEQISIEGFREAQARGAFAVHWEAHGHAYALPRSIEDDIGAGRTVVANVSRTVIAALRHAYANVLVVSITAPAEVLAERLAMRRRGSDGNIADRLARTVADAEPDVTIVNVSSAEYHARQLLRIIGGDKWDR
;
A
#
# COMPACT_ATOMS: atom_id res chain seq x y z
N MET A 1 14.30 -17.20 2.87
CA MET A 1 14.24 -16.57 4.20
C MET A 1 12.78 -16.24 4.44
N SER A 2 12.18 -16.84 5.47
CA SER A 2 10.74 -16.76 5.75
C SER A 2 10.37 -15.34 6.20
N GLU A 3 9.47 -14.70 5.46
CA GLU A 3 8.92 -13.38 5.77
C GLU A 3 7.99 -13.52 6.99
N ALA A 4 8.41 -12.97 8.14
CA ALA A 4 7.62 -13.04 9.37
C ALA A 4 6.52 -11.97 9.34
N LEU A 5 5.28 -12.40 9.09
CA LEU A 5 4.07 -11.62 9.29
C LEU A 5 3.62 -11.81 10.74
N THR A 6 3.53 -10.71 11.50
CA THR A 6 2.92 -10.75 12.84
C THR A 6 1.79 -9.75 12.88
N ILE A 7 0.60 -10.26 13.20
CA ILE A 7 -0.58 -9.45 13.47
C ILE A 7 -0.84 -9.58 14.96
N PRO A 8 -1.01 -8.48 15.72
CA PRO A 8 -1.56 -8.59 17.06
C PRO A 8 -2.97 -9.18 16.98
N GLN A 9 -3.18 -10.36 17.57
CA GLN A 9 -4.49 -10.99 17.64
C GLN A 9 -5.42 -10.10 18.46
N THR A 10 -6.49 -9.62 17.84
CA THR A 10 -7.56 -8.91 18.53
C THR A 10 -8.81 -9.79 18.45
N ASP A 11 -9.23 -10.37 19.58
CA ASP A 11 -10.41 -11.26 19.72
C ASP A 11 -11.77 -10.52 19.61
N ALA A 12 -11.79 -9.37 18.94
CA ALA A 12 -13.01 -8.63 18.60
C ALA A 12 -13.30 -8.83 17.10
N GLY A 13 -14.57 -8.87 16.71
CA GLY A 13 -14.96 -9.00 15.30
C GLY A 13 -14.21 -8.01 14.38
N ALA A 14 -14.14 -8.33 13.08
CA ALA A 14 -13.33 -7.58 12.13
C ALA A 14 -13.54 -6.05 12.21
N ILE A 15 -12.44 -5.29 12.18
CA ILE A 15 -12.41 -3.84 12.38
C ILE A 15 -13.18 -3.14 11.25
N GLY A 16 -14.14 -2.28 11.61
CA GLY A 16 -15.06 -1.59 10.70
C GLY A 16 -15.82 -0.47 11.42
N PRO A 17 -16.76 0.23 10.75
CA PRO A 17 -17.36 -0.09 9.45
C PRO A 17 -16.65 0.55 8.25
N GLY A 18 -15.57 1.31 8.46
CA GLY A 18 -14.81 1.96 7.39
C GLY A 18 -14.18 0.97 6.42
N LYS A 19 -13.64 1.51 5.32
CA LYS A 19 -13.07 0.72 4.21
C LYS A 19 -11.54 0.83 4.21
N LEU A 20 -10.85 -0.29 4.07
CA LEU A 20 -9.40 -0.33 3.86
C LEU A 20 -9.09 -0.65 2.40
N VAL A 21 -8.61 0.34 1.66
CA VAL A 21 -8.18 0.22 0.25
C VAL A 21 -6.67 -0.05 0.21
N LEU A 22 -6.31 -1.28 -0.14
CA LEU A 22 -4.93 -1.75 -0.23
C LEU A 22 -4.41 -1.59 -1.66
N VAL A 23 -3.40 -0.76 -1.85
CA VAL A 23 -2.78 -0.54 -3.15
C VAL A 23 -1.49 -1.35 -3.23
N VAL A 24 -1.45 -2.28 -4.18
CA VAL A 24 -0.32 -3.19 -4.41
C VAL A 24 0.13 -3.14 -5.87
N GLY A 25 1.31 -3.67 -6.16
CA GLY A 25 1.83 -3.68 -7.54
C GLY A 25 3.35 -3.75 -7.60
N PRO A 26 3.93 -4.17 -8.75
CA PRO A 26 5.37 -4.22 -8.91
C PRO A 26 6.01 -2.84 -8.84
N SER A 27 7.33 -2.81 -8.66
CA SER A 27 8.09 -1.57 -8.81
C SER A 27 8.00 -1.06 -10.24
N GLY A 28 7.94 0.25 -10.44
CA GLY A 28 7.76 0.86 -11.77
C GLY A 28 6.31 0.90 -12.26
N ALA A 29 5.35 0.30 -11.54
CA ALA A 29 3.93 0.36 -11.90
C ALA A 29 3.30 1.75 -11.75
N GLY A 30 3.98 2.70 -11.09
CA GLY A 30 3.48 4.07 -10.89
C GLY A 30 2.54 4.27 -9.71
N LYS A 31 2.55 3.36 -8.72
CA LYS A 31 1.72 3.43 -7.51
C LYS A 31 1.80 4.79 -6.81
N ASP A 32 3.01 5.24 -6.49
CA ASP A 32 3.22 6.46 -5.70
C ASP A 32 2.75 7.70 -6.46
N THR A 33 2.91 7.71 -7.79
CA THR A 33 2.36 8.77 -8.66
C THR A 33 0.84 8.80 -8.62
N LEU A 34 0.17 7.66 -8.78
CA LEU A 34 -1.30 7.61 -8.74
C LEU A 34 -1.84 7.93 -7.35
N LEU A 35 -1.16 7.48 -6.29
CA LEU A 35 -1.52 7.80 -4.91
C LEU A 35 -1.35 9.29 -4.61
N GLY A 36 -0.26 9.92 -5.04
CA GLY A 36 -0.06 11.36 -4.87
C GLY A 36 -1.12 12.19 -5.59
N LEU A 37 -1.48 11.81 -6.82
CA LEU A 37 -2.57 12.48 -7.57
C LEU A 37 -3.93 12.27 -6.90
N ALA A 38 -4.22 11.06 -6.42
CA ALA A 38 -5.47 10.78 -5.72
C ALA A 38 -5.55 11.52 -4.38
N GLN A 39 -4.45 11.56 -3.62
CA GLN A 39 -4.35 12.29 -2.36
C GLN A 39 -4.58 13.80 -2.57
N ALA A 40 -3.96 14.38 -3.61
CA ALA A 40 -4.18 15.79 -3.95
C ALA A 40 -5.64 16.07 -4.32
N ALA A 41 -6.29 15.18 -5.06
CA ALA A 41 -7.71 15.33 -5.44
C ALA A 41 -8.67 15.13 -4.25
N CYS A 42 -8.29 14.38 -3.23
CA CYS A 42 -9.07 14.15 -2.00
C CYS A 42 -8.70 15.12 -0.85
N ALA A 43 -7.89 16.15 -1.08
CA ALA A 43 -7.35 17.00 -0.01
C ALA A 43 -8.44 17.65 0.89
N GLU A 44 -9.63 17.89 0.35
CA GLU A 44 -10.77 18.46 1.10
C GLU A 44 -11.74 17.41 1.65
N ASP A 45 -11.60 16.13 1.26
CA ASP A 45 -12.48 15.05 1.70
C ASP A 45 -11.96 14.39 2.99
N ARG A 46 -12.54 14.80 4.12
CA ARG A 46 -12.19 14.26 5.45
C ARG A 46 -12.62 12.80 5.66
N ASN A 47 -13.36 12.20 4.74
CA ASN A 47 -13.74 10.78 4.82
C ASN A 47 -12.70 9.86 4.16
N VAL A 48 -11.69 10.41 3.48
CA VAL A 48 -10.61 9.63 2.87
C VAL A 48 -9.29 9.97 3.53
N VAL A 49 -8.60 8.94 4.03
CA VAL A 49 -7.31 9.07 4.70
C VAL A 49 -6.27 8.28 3.94
N PHE A 50 -5.19 8.93 3.50
CA PHE A 50 -4.04 8.26 2.90
C PHE A 50 -3.04 7.95 4.00
N SER A 51 -2.90 6.67 4.36
CA SER A 51 -1.99 6.25 5.42
C SER A 51 -0.54 6.37 4.96
N ARG A 52 0.24 7.14 5.70
CA ARG A 52 1.71 7.16 5.58
C ARG A 52 2.25 5.89 6.22
N ARG A 53 3.10 5.15 5.51
CA ARG A 53 3.76 3.97 6.08
C ARG A 53 4.92 4.41 6.96
N VAL A 54 5.15 3.67 8.04
CA VAL A 54 6.40 3.75 8.80
C VAL A 54 7.42 2.81 8.15
N VAL A 55 8.65 3.26 7.93
CA VAL A 55 9.68 2.47 7.25
C VAL A 55 11.07 2.68 7.86
N THR A 56 11.88 1.62 7.90
CA THR A 56 13.27 1.69 8.42
C THR A 56 14.32 2.11 7.40
N ARG A 57 13.94 2.30 6.13
CA ARG A 57 14.83 2.77 5.07
C ARG A 57 14.97 4.29 5.14
N GLU A 58 16.05 4.82 4.58
CA GLU A 58 16.20 6.27 4.40
C GLU A 58 15.05 6.86 3.56
N ALA A 59 14.52 7.99 4.02
CA ALA A 59 13.48 8.71 3.30
C ALA A 59 13.96 9.04 1.88
N SER A 60 13.15 8.69 0.88
CA SER A 60 13.37 9.11 -0.51
C SER A 60 12.34 10.19 -0.84
N SER A 61 12.73 11.22 -1.58
CA SER A 61 11.81 12.25 -2.11
C SER A 61 10.69 11.69 -3.00
N ALA A 62 10.78 10.42 -3.41
CA ALA A 62 9.81 9.76 -4.28
C ALA A 62 8.61 9.13 -3.55
N GLU A 63 8.65 8.96 -2.23
CA GLU A 63 7.56 8.31 -1.47
C GLU A 63 7.29 9.04 -0.15
N ASP A 64 6.02 9.27 0.16
CA ASP A 64 5.60 9.85 1.43
C ASP A 64 5.50 8.75 2.52
N ASN A 65 6.62 8.46 3.17
CA ASN A 65 6.70 7.55 4.31
C ASN A 65 7.26 8.28 5.55
N GLU A 66 6.90 7.81 6.74
CA GLU A 66 7.53 8.18 7.99
C GLU A 66 8.78 7.30 8.22
N GLN A 67 9.96 7.92 8.33
CA GLN A 67 11.20 7.21 8.59
C GLN A 67 11.40 7.00 10.09
N ILE A 68 11.84 5.80 10.47
CA ILE A 68 12.26 5.48 11.84
C ILE A 68 13.53 4.63 11.83
N SER A 69 14.33 4.67 12.90
CA SER A 69 15.45 3.73 13.05
C SER A 69 14.94 2.30 13.26
N ILE A 70 15.79 1.30 13.04
CA ILE A 70 15.43 -0.09 13.30
C ILE A 70 15.17 -0.33 14.80
N GLU A 71 15.91 0.33 15.68
CA GLU A 71 15.68 0.30 17.14
C GLU A 71 14.32 0.91 17.48
N GLY A 72 14.02 2.10 16.94
CA GLY A 72 12.74 2.77 17.15
C GLY A 72 11.56 1.98 16.61
N PHE A 73 11.74 1.28 15.48
CA PHE A 73 10.72 0.38 14.93
C PHE A 73 10.42 -0.78 15.88
N ARG A 74 11.46 -1.42 16.44
CA ARG A 74 11.30 -2.52 17.41
C ARG A 74 10.61 -2.05 18.68
N GLU A 75 10.98 -0.89 19.19
CA GLU A 75 10.30 -0.28 20.35
C GLU A 75 8.83 0.04 20.03
N ALA A 76 8.55 0.57 18.83
CA ALA A 76 7.20 0.86 18.36
C ALA A 76 6.34 -0.41 18.22
N GLN A 77 6.93 -1.47 17.71
CA GLN A 77 6.31 -2.78 17.64
C GLN A 77 6.01 -3.34 19.04
N ALA A 78 6.99 -3.30 19.95
CA ALA A 78 6.86 -3.81 21.31
C ALA A 78 5.75 -3.11 22.13
N ARG A 79 5.50 -1.83 21.85
CA ARG A 79 4.40 -1.05 22.47
C ARG A 79 3.06 -1.15 21.72
N GLY A 80 2.97 -1.96 20.66
CA GLY A 80 1.74 -2.15 19.89
C GLY A 80 1.32 -0.91 19.09
N ALA A 81 2.27 -0.14 18.55
CA ALA A 81 2.00 1.10 17.80
C ALA A 81 1.57 0.86 16.34
N PHE A 82 1.62 -0.39 15.86
CA PHE A 82 1.32 -0.74 14.47
C PHE A 82 0.10 -1.64 14.39
N ALA A 83 -0.78 -1.36 13.42
CA ALA A 83 -1.88 -2.23 13.05
C ALA A 83 -1.39 -3.49 12.32
N VAL A 84 -0.40 -3.31 11.44
CA VAL A 84 0.30 -4.38 10.73
C VAL A 84 1.72 -3.96 10.46
N HIS A 85 2.64 -4.92 10.45
CA HIS A 85 4.00 -4.72 9.98
C HIS A 85 4.48 -5.90 9.12
N TRP A 86 5.46 -5.64 8.27
CA TRP A 86 6.08 -6.64 7.41
C TRP A 86 7.51 -6.24 7.03
N GLU A 87 8.27 -7.20 6.52
CA GLU A 87 9.58 -6.94 5.95
C GLU A 87 9.54 -7.09 4.43
N ALA A 88 10.26 -6.21 3.73
CA ALA A 88 10.47 -6.31 2.29
C ALA A 88 11.81 -5.67 1.93
N HIS A 89 12.54 -6.27 0.99
CA HIS A 89 13.79 -5.70 0.47
C HIS A 89 14.83 -5.29 1.56
N GLY A 90 14.89 -6.02 2.67
CA GLY A 90 15.81 -5.73 3.78
C GLY A 90 15.38 -4.56 4.69
N HIS A 91 14.16 -4.06 4.53
CA HIS A 91 13.59 -3.01 5.37
C HIS A 91 12.30 -3.49 6.04
N ALA A 92 12.00 -2.91 7.20
CA ALA A 92 10.75 -3.12 7.89
C ALA A 92 9.78 -1.98 7.56
N TYR A 93 8.51 -2.34 7.43
CA TYR A 93 7.41 -1.46 7.09
C TYR A 93 6.26 -1.70 8.05
N ALA A 94 5.49 -0.66 8.33
CA ALA A 94 4.26 -0.78 9.10
C ALA A 94 3.19 0.22 8.67
N LEU A 95 1.94 -0.14 8.97
CA LEU A 95 0.86 0.82 9.06
C LEU A 95 0.65 1.20 10.54
N PRO A 96 0.55 2.51 10.85
CA PRO A 96 0.32 2.95 12.22
C PRO A 96 -1.04 2.47 12.71
N ARG A 97 -1.15 2.23 14.02
CA ARG A 97 -2.41 1.79 14.63
C ARG A 97 -3.56 2.78 14.45
N SER A 98 -3.26 4.07 14.23
CA SER A 98 -4.25 5.11 14.01
C SER A 98 -5.19 4.84 12.82
N ILE A 99 -4.82 3.97 11.87
CA ILE A 99 -5.75 3.57 10.80
C ILE A 99 -6.99 2.87 11.34
N GLU A 100 -6.88 2.19 12.49
CA GLU A 100 -8.01 1.51 13.13
C GLU A 100 -9.03 2.51 13.64
N ASP A 101 -8.58 3.68 14.11
CA ASP A 101 -9.46 4.77 14.56
C ASP A 101 -10.23 5.37 13.38
N ASP A 102 -9.54 5.60 12.25
CA ASP A 102 -10.18 6.10 11.01
C ASP A 102 -11.21 5.10 10.45
N ILE A 103 -10.85 3.81 10.43
CA ILE A 103 -11.75 2.74 9.98
C ILE A 103 -12.93 2.60 10.95
N GLY A 104 -12.70 2.67 12.26
CA GLY A 104 -13.75 2.66 13.29
C GLY A 104 -14.71 3.85 13.15
N ALA A 105 -14.20 4.99 12.70
CA ALA A 105 -15.01 6.18 12.39
C ALA A 105 -15.77 6.09 11.05
N GLY A 106 -15.69 4.96 10.33
CA GLY A 106 -16.37 4.77 9.05
C GLY A 106 -15.66 5.39 7.84
N ARG A 107 -14.42 5.84 7.99
CA ARG A 107 -13.64 6.47 6.91
C ARG A 107 -13.05 5.43 5.96
N THR A 108 -12.67 5.89 4.78
CA THR A 108 -11.88 5.08 3.82
C THR A 108 -10.40 5.35 4.03
N VAL A 109 -9.64 4.34 4.45
CA VAL A 109 -8.18 4.41 4.55
C VAL A 109 -7.57 3.80 3.30
N VAL A 110 -6.68 4.53 2.64
CA VAL A 110 -5.92 4.09 1.47
C VAL A 110 -4.47 3.85 1.89
N ALA A 111 -3.95 2.65 1.64
CA ALA A 111 -2.61 2.26 2.06
C ALA A 111 -1.85 1.50 0.97
N ASN A 112 -0.63 1.95 0.67
CA ASN A 112 0.30 1.24 -0.21
C ASN A 112 0.98 0.11 0.56
N VAL A 113 0.76 -1.16 0.23
CA VAL A 113 1.25 -2.30 1.02
C VAL A 113 1.96 -3.36 0.17
N SER A 114 2.63 -4.30 0.84
CA SER A 114 3.10 -5.54 0.18
C SER A 114 1.94 -6.51 -0.05
N ARG A 115 2.05 -7.35 -1.08
CA ARG A 115 1.09 -8.44 -1.31
C ARG A 115 1.08 -9.45 -0.15
N THR A 116 2.18 -9.55 0.59
CA THR A 116 2.35 -10.49 1.70
C THR A 116 1.40 -10.22 2.87
N VAL A 117 0.96 -8.97 3.06
CA VAL A 117 0.06 -8.60 4.17
C VAL A 117 -1.43 -8.63 3.79
N ILE A 118 -1.79 -8.94 2.53
CA ILE A 118 -3.20 -8.88 2.09
C ILE A 118 -4.08 -9.85 2.87
N ALA A 119 -3.67 -11.12 2.98
CA ALA A 119 -4.47 -12.14 3.66
C ALA A 119 -4.71 -11.78 5.14
N ALA A 120 -3.65 -11.32 5.81
CA ALA A 120 -3.68 -10.79 7.16
C ALA A 120 -4.71 -9.65 7.32
N LEU A 121 -4.66 -8.67 6.43
CA LEU A 121 -5.54 -7.50 6.48
C LEU A 121 -7.00 -7.87 6.13
N ARG A 122 -7.23 -8.78 5.18
CA ARG A 122 -8.58 -9.30 4.89
C ARG A 122 -9.20 -10.05 6.07
N HIS A 123 -8.39 -10.66 6.94
CA HIS A 123 -8.89 -11.29 8.15
C HIS A 123 -9.20 -10.27 9.25
N ALA A 124 -8.37 -9.24 9.40
CA ALA A 124 -8.49 -8.26 10.48
C ALA A 124 -9.57 -7.18 10.26
N TYR A 125 -9.89 -6.84 9.01
CA TYR A 125 -10.75 -5.71 8.66
C TYR A 125 -12.01 -6.15 7.92
N ALA A 126 -13.15 -5.53 8.25
CA ALA A 126 -14.46 -5.93 7.74
C ALA A 126 -14.63 -5.63 6.24
N ASN A 127 -14.10 -4.48 5.77
CA ASN A 127 -14.27 -4.00 4.40
C ASN A 127 -12.91 -3.73 3.75
N VAL A 128 -12.32 -4.73 3.11
CA VAL A 128 -11.03 -4.60 2.42
C VAL A 128 -11.24 -4.60 0.91
N LEU A 129 -10.58 -3.68 0.21
CA LEU A 129 -10.55 -3.61 -1.25
C LEU A 129 -9.09 -3.57 -1.74
N VAL A 130 -8.68 -4.56 -2.51
CA VAL A 130 -7.32 -4.69 -3.02
C VAL A 130 -7.25 -4.17 -4.46
N VAL A 131 -6.49 -3.11 -4.67
CA VAL A 131 -6.23 -2.51 -5.99
C VAL A 131 -4.80 -2.85 -6.43
N SER A 132 -4.66 -3.65 -7.48
CA SER A 132 -3.37 -3.93 -8.11
C SER A 132 -3.10 -2.93 -9.23
N ILE A 133 -2.12 -2.05 -9.06
CA ILE A 133 -1.60 -1.20 -10.12
C ILE A 133 -0.45 -1.94 -10.79
N THR A 134 -0.53 -2.16 -12.10
CA THR A 134 0.47 -2.89 -12.89
C THR A 134 0.72 -2.23 -14.24
N ALA A 135 1.67 -2.75 -15.01
CA ALA A 135 1.88 -2.43 -16.42
C ALA A 135 2.49 -3.67 -17.11
N PRO A 136 2.48 -3.75 -18.46
CA PRO A 136 3.20 -4.80 -19.19
C PRO A 136 4.67 -4.87 -18.76
N ALA A 137 5.25 -6.08 -18.80
CA ALA A 137 6.59 -6.34 -18.26
C ALA A 137 7.67 -5.47 -18.93
N GLU A 138 7.54 -5.26 -20.24
CA GLU A 138 8.37 -4.39 -21.06
C GLU A 138 8.32 -2.93 -20.59
N VAL A 139 7.12 -2.42 -20.26
CA VAL A 139 6.92 -1.06 -19.74
C VAL A 139 7.50 -0.92 -18.33
N LEU A 140 7.32 -1.94 -17.48
CA LEU A 140 7.91 -1.96 -16.14
C LEU A 140 9.45 -1.94 -16.20
N ALA A 141 10.03 -2.78 -17.07
CA ALA A 141 11.47 -2.85 -17.29
C ALA A 141 12.03 -1.52 -17.80
N GLU A 142 11.36 -0.89 -18.77
CA GLU A 142 11.77 0.41 -19.31
C GLU A 142 11.72 1.50 -18.23
N ARG A 143 10.62 1.63 -17.50
CA ARG A 143 10.46 2.61 -16.41
C ARG A 143 11.50 2.42 -15.31
N LEU A 144 11.80 1.17 -14.97
CA LEU A 144 12.84 0.83 -14.01
C LEU A 144 14.23 1.22 -14.53
N ALA A 145 14.54 0.97 -15.80
CA ALA A 145 15.80 1.37 -16.43
C ALA A 145 15.96 2.90 -16.46
N MET A 146 14.87 3.66 -16.67
CA MET A 146 14.90 5.12 -16.59
C MET A 146 15.23 5.61 -15.18
N ARG A 147 14.64 5.01 -14.14
CA ARG A 147 14.95 5.33 -12.73
C ARG A 147 16.38 4.97 -12.35
N ARG A 148 16.92 3.86 -12.87
CA ARG A 148 18.31 3.43 -12.65
C ARG A 148 19.36 4.43 -13.10
N ARG A 149 19.06 5.26 -14.11
CA ARG A 149 19.97 6.34 -14.53
C ARG A 149 20.10 7.46 -13.49
N GLY A 150 19.40 7.39 -12.35
CA GLY A 150 19.50 8.33 -11.23
C GLY A 150 19.80 7.73 -9.85
N SER A 151 19.85 6.41 -9.64
CA SER A 151 20.24 5.79 -8.35
C SER A 151 20.43 4.26 -8.44
N ASP A 152 21.40 3.74 -7.69
CA ASP A 152 21.88 2.34 -7.68
C ASP A 152 20.95 1.35 -6.95
N GLY A 153 20.75 0.14 -7.53
CA GLY A 153 20.11 -1.00 -6.86
C GLY A 153 19.57 -2.11 -7.78
N ASN A 154 19.82 -3.37 -7.40
CA ASN A 154 19.64 -4.58 -8.24
C ASN A 154 18.15 -5.02 -8.38
N ILE A 155 17.71 -5.43 -9.59
CA ILE A 155 16.28 -5.58 -9.98
C ILE A 155 15.83 -7.03 -10.14
N ALA A 156 16.74 -7.97 -10.35
CA ALA A 156 16.40 -9.32 -10.83
C ALA A 156 15.42 -10.08 -9.90
N ASP A 157 15.48 -9.87 -8.58
CA ASP A 157 14.59 -10.54 -7.62
C ASP A 157 13.19 -9.90 -7.49
N ARG A 158 12.96 -8.75 -8.12
CA ARG A 158 11.75 -7.93 -7.91
C ARG A 158 10.60 -8.25 -8.87
N LEU A 159 10.89 -8.87 -10.01
CA LEU A 159 9.89 -9.15 -11.04
C LEU A 159 9.18 -10.51 -10.88
N ALA A 160 9.75 -11.44 -10.11
CA ALA A 160 9.38 -12.87 -10.17
C ALA A 160 8.49 -13.39 -9.01
N ARG A 161 8.09 -12.55 -8.06
CA ARG A 161 7.27 -13.02 -6.92
C ARG A 161 5.77 -12.93 -7.22
N THR A 162 5.24 -14.02 -7.75
CA THR A 162 3.81 -14.29 -7.78
C THR A 162 3.43 -14.89 -6.43
N VAL A 163 2.86 -14.09 -5.53
CA VAL A 163 2.26 -14.59 -4.27
C VAL A 163 0.86 -15.10 -4.63
N ALA A 164 0.62 -16.39 -4.44
CA ALA A 164 -0.58 -17.10 -4.90
C ALA A 164 -1.89 -16.65 -4.20
N ASP A 165 -1.82 -16.04 -3.02
CA ASP A 165 -3.00 -15.65 -2.21
C ASP A 165 -3.34 -14.14 -2.25
N ALA A 166 -2.90 -13.43 -3.29
CA ALA A 166 -3.00 -11.98 -3.40
C ALA A 166 -3.79 -11.52 -4.64
N GLU A 167 -4.92 -12.19 -4.93
CA GLU A 167 -5.79 -11.77 -6.04
C GLU A 167 -6.39 -10.39 -5.75
N PRO A 168 -6.16 -9.41 -6.63
CA PRO A 168 -6.72 -8.08 -6.47
C PRO A 168 -8.21 -8.09 -6.83
N ASP A 169 -8.99 -7.28 -6.10
CA ASP A 169 -10.39 -7.04 -6.41
C ASP A 169 -10.53 -6.17 -7.67
N VAL A 170 -9.57 -5.26 -7.89
CA VAL A 170 -9.51 -4.40 -9.08
C VAL A 170 -8.08 -4.29 -9.59
N THR A 171 -7.89 -4.34 -10.91
CA THR A 171 -6.58 -4.12 -11.55
C THR A 171 -6.59 -2.85 -12.40
N ILE A 172 -5.61 -1.97 -12.17
CA ILE A 172 -5.33 -0.81 -13.02
C ILE A 172 -4.07 -1.11 -13.83
N VAL A 173 -4.21 -1.20 -15.15
CA VAL A 173 -3.08 -1.34 -16.09
C VAL A 173 -2.61 0.06 -16.47
N ASN A 174 -1.59 0.57 -15.77
CA ASN A 174 -1.09 1.93 -15.85
C ASN A 174 -0.19 2.15 -17.09
N VAL A 175 -0.80 2.25 -18.27
CA VAL A 175 -0.15 2.45 -19.57
C VAL A 175 -0.54 3.76 -20.27
N SER A 176 -1.60 4.44 -19.80
CA SER A 176 -2.00 5.77 -20.26
C SER A 176 -1.46 6.87 -19.32
N SER A 177 -2.01 8.08 -19.42
CA SER A 177 -1.58 9.19 -18.54
C SER A 177 -1.85 8.89 -17.06
N ALA A 178 -1.00 9.43 -16.19
CA ALA A 178 -1.15 9.25 -14.75
C ALA A 178 -2.49 9.84 -14.24
N GLU A 179 -2.93 10.95 -14.81
CA GLU A 179 -4.20 11.60 -14.47
C GLU A 179 -5.40 10.74 -14.84
N TYR A 180 -5.34 10.03 -15.97
CA TYR A 180 -6.40 9.09 -16.37
C TYR A 180 -6.54 7.96 -15.34
N HIS A 181 -5.43 7.33 -14.97
CA HIS A 181 -5.46 6.21 -14.02
C HIS A 181 -5.68 6.66 -12.57
N ALA A 182 -5.27 7.88 -12.19
CA ALA A 182 -5.60 8.46 -10.90
C ALA A 182 -7.11 8.70 -10.75
N ARG A 183 -7.81 9.14 -11.81
CA ARG A 183 -9.27 9.22 -11.81
C ARG A 183 -9.94 7.86 -11.65
N GLN A 184 -9.39 6.80 -12.24
CA GLN A 184 -9.89 5.44 -11.99
C GLN A 184 -9.72 5.04 -10.52
N LEU A 185 -8.54 5.30 -9.94
CA LEU A 185 -8.29 5.04 -8.52
C LEU A 185 -9.25 5.81 -7.61
N LEU A 186 -9.51 7.09 -7.90
CA LEU A 186 -10.44 7.92 -7.14
C LEU A 186 -11.88 7.36 -7.12
N ARG A 187 -12.38 6.89 -8.27
CA ARG A 187 -13.71 6.25 -8.35
C ARG A 187 -13.78 4.98 -7.50
N ILE A 188 -12.71 4.20 -7.52
CA ILE A 188 -12.60 2.97 -6.71
C ILE A 188 -12.61 3.31 -5.21
N ILE A 189 -11.87 4.34 -4.80
CA ILE A 189 -11.85 4.85 -3.41
C ILE A 189 -13.25 5.30 -2.99
N GLY A 190 -13.89 6.13 -3.82
CA GLY A 190 -15.24 6.68 -3.60
C GLY A 190 -16.35 5.63 -3.57
N GLY A 191 -16.11 4.42 -4.10
CA GLY A 191 -17.08 3.34 -4.10
C GLY A 191 -18.14 3.46 -5.21
N ASP A 192 -17.85 4.20 -6.27
CA ASP A 192 -18.72 4.26 -7.45
C ASP A 192 -18.82 2.85 -8.06
N LYS A 193 -20.02 2.28 -8.03
CA LYS A 193 -20.32 1.01 -8.70
C LYS A 193 -20.17 1.22 -10.20
N TRP A 194 -19.38 0.38 -10.84
CA TRP A 194 -19.32 0.30 -12.30
C TRP A 194 -20.65 -0.27 -12.79
N ASP A 195 -21.48 0.55 -13.45
CA ASP A 195 -22.56 0.01 -14.27
C ASP A 195 -21.92 -0.84 -15.38
N ARG A 196 -22.25 -2.14 -15.35
CA ARG A 196 -21.78 -3.17 -16.29
C ARG A 196 -22.17 -2.86 -17.73
#